data_AF-A0A6P0SSK6-F1
#
_entry.id   AF-A0A6P0SSK6-F1
#
_cell.length_a   1.000
_cell.length_b   1.000
_cell.length_c   1.000
_cell.angle_alpha   90.00
_cell.angle_beta   90.00
_cell.angle_gamma   90.00
#
_symmetry.space_group_name_H-M   'P 1'
#
loop_
_entity.id
_entity.type
_entity.pdbx_description
1 polymer ?
#
loop_
_entity_poly.entity_id
_entity_poly.type
_entity_poly.pdbx_seq_one_letter_code
_entity_poly.pdbx_strand_id
1 'polypeptide(L)' 'KGIEPEKPFKGSFNIRPGTELHRRAAYAAIEQGINLNQLVTEALEQYLR' A
#
# COMPACT_ATOMS: atom_id res chain seq x y z
N LYS A 1 6.49 4.69 -29.48
CA LYS A 1 5.78 3.44 -29.15
C LYS A 1 5.11 3.66 -27.80
N GLY A 2 3.83 4.01 -27.81
CA GLY A 2 3.04 4.14 -26.59
C GLY A 2 2.75 2.75 -26.05
N ILE A 3 3.32 2.43 -24.90
CA ILE A 3 2.91 1.25 -24.14
C ILE A 3 1.63 1.71 -23.45
N GLU A 4 0.48 1.29 -23.97
CA GLU A 4 -0.78 1.48 -23.25
C GLU A 4 -0.63 0.80 -21.89
N PRO A 5 -0.86 1.50 -20.77
CA PRO A 5 -0.72 0.90 -19.46
C PRO A 5 -1.66 -0.30 -19.39
N GLU A 6 -1.08 -1.50 -19.26
CA GLU A 6 -1.84 -2.72 -19.07
C GLU A 6 -2.83 -2.48 -17.94
N LYS A 7 -4.12 -2.64 -18.26
CA LYS A 7 -5.31 -2.71 -17.39
C LYS A 7 -5.10 -2.06 -16.02
N PRO A 8 -5.87 -1.02 -15.63
CA PRO A 8 -5.76 -0.44 -14.28
C PRO A 8 -5.68 -1.60 -13.31
N PHE A 9 -4.63 -1.67 -12.48
CA PHE A 9 -4.37 -2.77 -11.54
C PHE A 9 -5.54 -2.85 -10.54
N LYS A 10 -6.70 -3.28 -11.02
CA LYS A 10 -7.91 -3.61 -10.28
C LYS A 10 -7.70 -5.07 -9.88
N GLY A 11 -6.77 -5.24 -8.97
CA GLY A 11 -6.50 -6.48 -8.28
C GLY A 11 -6.45 -6.17 -6.79
N SER A 12 -7.08 -7.02 -5.98
CA SER A 12 -6.89 -6.96 -4.53
C SER A 12 -5.45 -7.33 -4.20
N PHE A 13 -4.70 -6.41 -3.61
CA PHE A 13 -3.33 -6.66 -3.17
C PHE A 13 -3.33 -7.35 -1.80
N ASN A 14 -3.53 -8.67 -1.82
CA ASN A 14 -3.56 -9.49 -0.61
C ASN A 14 -2.13 -9.76 -0.11
N ILE A 15 -1.70 -9.02 0.90
CA ILE A 15 -0.41 -9.23 1.57
C ILE A 15 -0.56 -9.93 2.91
N ARG A 16 0.45 -10.73 3.28
CA ARG A 16 0.58 -11.35 4.61
C ARG A 16 1.82 -10.78 5.32
N PRO A 17 1.78 -9.51 5.78
CA PRO A 17 2.94 -8.84 6.38
C PRO A 17 3.34 -9.38 7.77
N GLY A 18 2.55 -10.30 8.34
CA GLY A 18 2.72 -10.78 9.71
C GLY A 18 2.03 -9.87 10.73
N THR A 19 1.63 -10.46 11.87
CA THR A 19 0.78 -9.80 12.88
C THR A 19 1.40 -8.53 13.45
N GLU A 20 2.71 -8.57 13.77
CA GLU A 20 3.43 -7.44 14.35
C GLU A 20 3.49 -6.26 13.36
N LEU A 21 3.86 -6.51 12.11
CA LEU A 21 3.96 -5.47 11.09
C LEU A 21 2.59 -4.90 10.74
N HIS A 22 1.56 -5.75 10.62
CA HIS A 22 0.18 -5.30 10.42
C HIS A 22 -0.27 -4.39 11.57
N ARG A 23 0.01 -4.76 12.82
CA ARG A 23 -0.34 -3.96 14.00
C ARG A 23 0.33 -2.59 13.97
N ARG A 24 1.63 -2.53 13.72
CA ARG A 24 2.39 -1.26 13.65
C ARG A 24 1.88 -0.38 12.50
N ALA A 25 1.63 -0.96 11.33
CA ALA A 25 1.09 -0.25 10.17
C ALA A 25 -0.33 0.28 10.43
N ALA A 26 -1.18 -0.48 11.12
CA ALA A 26 -2.52 -0.03 11.48
C ALA A 26 -2.49 1.16 12.45
N TYR A 27 -1.63 1.13 13.47
CA TYR A 27 -1.47 2.30 14.36
C TYR A 27 -0.96 3.52 13.62
N ALA A 28 0.09 3.37 12.80
CA ALA A 28 0.65 4.48 12.03
C ALA A 28 -0.40 5.10 11.08
N ALA A 29 -1.24 4.27 10.45
CA ALA A 29 -2.33 4.74 9.60
C ALA A 29 -3.36 5.56 10.39
N ILE A 30 -3.74 5.09 11.60
CA ILE A 30 -4.66 5.80 12.49
C ILE A 30 -4.07 7.15 12.94
N GLU A 31 -2.80 7.18 13.34
CA GLU A 31 -2.11 8.41 13.76
C GLU A 31 -2.06 9.46 12.64
N GLN A 32 -1.94 9.01 11.39
CA GLN A 32 -1.95 9.87 10.20
C GLN A 32 -3.36 10.19 9.67
N GLY A 33 -4.40 9.58 10.24
CA GLY A 33 -5.78 9.76 9.79
C GLY A 33 -6.07 9.14 8.41
N ILE A 34 -5.27 8.17 7.98
CA ILE A 34 -5.40 7.47 6.70
C ILE A 34 -5.77 5.99 6.92
N ASN A 35 -6.21 5.31 5.86
CA ASN A 35 -6.43 3.87 5.94
C ASN A 35 -5.14 3.08 5.65
N LEU A 36 -5.12 1.81 6.06
CA LEU A 36 -3.96 0.92 5.89
C LEU A 36 -3.52 0.78 4.42
N ASN A 37 -4.47 0.78 3.48
CA ASN A 37 -4.14 0.64 2.06
C ASN A 37 -3.42 1.89 1.53
N GLN A 38 -3.84 3.09 1.96
CA GLN A 38 -3.12 4.33 1.65
C GLN A 38 -1.71 4.31 2.21
N LEU A 39 -1.54 3.94 3.48
CA LEU A 39 -0.21 3.84 4.09
C LEU A 39 0.71 2.87 3.32
N VAL A 40 0.19 1.71 2.91
CA VAL A 40 0.94 0.74 2.10
C VAL A 40 1.29 1.32 0.72
N THR A 41 0.37 2.06 0.10
CA THR A 41 0.60 2.70 -1.20
C THR A 41 1.69 3.76 -1.09
N GLU A 42 1.61 4.65 -0.10
CA GLU A 42 2.62 5.68 0.12
C GLU A 42 3.99 5.09 0.45
N ALA A 43 4.04 4.01 1.25
CA ALA A 43 5.30 3.31 1.54
C ALA A 43 5.91 2.71 0.26
N LEU A 44 5.10 2.15 -0.64
CA LEU A 44 5.56 1.64 -1.93
C LEU A 44 6.05 2.77 -2.84
N GLU A 45 5.32 3.89 -2.90
CA GLU A 45 5.72 5.07 -3.67
C GLU A 45 7.04 5.66 -3.16
N GLN A 46 7.23 5.74 -1.84
CA GLN A 46 8.48 6.20 -1.24
C GLN A 46 9.65 5.24 -1.49
N TYR A 47 9.40 3.92 -1.44
CA TYR A 47 10.44 2.91 -1.64
C TYR A 47 10.92 2.83 -3.11
N LEU A 48 10.02 3.05 -4.07
CA LEU A 48 10.31 2.98 -5.50
C LEU A 48 10.83 4.30 -6.10
N ARG A 49 10.91 5.35 -5.29
CA ARG A 49 11.39 6.68 -5.70
C ARG A 49 12.91 6.73 -5.80
#